data_AF-A0A101L788-F1
#
_entry.id   AF-A0A101L788-F1
#
_cell.length_a   1.000
_cell.length_b   1.000
_cell.length_c   1.000
_cell.angle_alpha   90.00
_cell.angle_beta   90.00
_cell.angle_gamma   90.00
#
_symmetry.space_group_name_H-M   'P 1'
#
loop_
_entity.id
_entity.type
_entity.pdbx_description
1 polymer ?
#
loop_
_entity_poly.entity_id
_entity_poly.type
_entity_poly.pdbx_seq_one_letter_code
_entity_poly.pdbx_strand_id
1 'polypeptide(L)'
;MEAALQALVASAPQPSTAQVRESLAAAGFAPAAVEVSAARTPTGLAADAVEVGVLGDNNECVMAQLRAGTVATSVLPVLPNGRCFIGSVQR
;
A
#
# COMPACT_ATOMS: atom_id res chain seq x y z
N MET A 1 -7.92 -6.15 3.15
CA MET A 1 -7.02 -5.24 2.41
C MET A 1 -7.58 -4.96 1.03
N GLU A 2 -7.71 -5.96 0.14
CA GLU A 2 -8.14 -5.78 -1.25
C GLU A 2 -9.45 -5.00 -1.40
N ALA A 3 -10.52 -5.40 -0.70
CA ALA A 3 -11.82 -4.72 -0.78
C ALA A 3 -11.75 -3.23 -0.37
N ALA A 4 -10.96 -2.90 0.66
CA ALA A 4 -10.77 -1.51 1.09
C ALA A 4 -10.07 -0.67 0.02
N LEU A 5 -9.02 -1.25 -0.60
CA LEU A 5 -8.29 -0.61 -1.69
C LEU A 5 -9.13 -0.49 -2.96
N GLN A 6 -9.95 -1.49 -3.30
CA GLN A 6 -10.89 -1.44 -4.41
C GLN A 6 -11.90 -0.30 -4.25
N ALA A 7 -12.47 -0.16 -3.05
CA ALA A 7 -13.37 0.95 -2.74
C ALA A 7 -12.67 2.32 -2.83
N LEU A 8 -11.42 2.41 -2.37
CA LEU A 8 -10.61 3.62 -2.51
C LEU A 8 -10.39 3.99 -3.97
N VAL A 9 -9.86 3.07 -4.79
CA VAL A 9 -9.50 3.38 -6.18
C VAL A 9 -10.71 3.64 -7.08
N ALA A 10 -11.90 3.16 -6.70
CA ALA A 10 -13.15 3.50 -7.37
C ALA A 10 -13.53 4.99 -7.22
N SER A 11 -13.17 5.61 -6.09
CA SER A 11 -13.43 7.04 -5.82
C SER A 11 -12.23 7.94 -6.11
N ALA A 12 -11.01 7.40 -6.03
CA ALA A 12 -9.75 8.08 -6.29
C ALA A 12 -8.80 7.18 -7.09
N PRO A 13 -8.85 7.19 -8.43
CA PRO A 13 -8.07 6.28 -9.28
C PRO A 13 -6.54 6.39 -9.13
N GLN A 14 -6.05 7.52 -8.60
CA GLN A 14 -4.65 7.79 -8.28
C GLN A 14 -4.56 8.34 -6.84
N PRO A 15 -4.76 7.48 -5.82
CA PRO A 15 -4.83 7.94 -4.44
C PRO A 15 -3.46 8.41 -3.95
N SER A 16 -3.45 9.39 -3.07
CA SER A 16 -2.24 9.79 -2.34
C SER A 16 -1.83 8.72 -1.33
N THR A 17 -0.56 8.74 -0.93
CA THR A 17 -0.04 7.86 0.13
C THR A 17 -0.85 7.98 1.43
N ALA A 18 -1.32 9.18 1.78
CA ALA A 18 -2.17 9.39 2.96
C ALA A 18 -3.54 8.71 2.82
N GLN A 19 -4.21 8.89 1.68
CA GLN A 19 -5.52 8.27 1.41
C GLN A 19 -5.47 6.73 1.47
N VAL A 20 -4.39 6.12 0.96
CA VAL A 20 -4.19 4.67 1.06
C VAL A 20 -4.13 4.23 2.51
N ARG A 21 -3.37 4.95 3.35
CA ARG A 21 -3.20 4.62 4.75
C ARG A 21 -4.44 4.85 5.58
N GLU A 22 -5.13 5.95 5.35
CA GLU A 22 -6.41 6.25 6.00
C GLU A 22 -7.47 5.20 5.65
N SER A 23 -7.55 4.78 4.38
CA SER A 23 -8.43 3.71 3.94
C SER A 23 -8.15 2.38 4.65
N LEU A 24 -6.87 2.00 4.77
CA LEU A 24 -6.49 0.77 5.45
C LEU A 24 -6.66 0.87 6.98
N ALA A 25 -6.37 2.01 7.59
CA ALA A 25 -6.64 2.23 9.01
C ALA A 25 -8.14 2.12 9.32
N ALA A 26 -8.99 2.72 8.49
CA ALA A 26 -10.45 2.59 8.60
C ALA A 26 -10.93 1.14 8.41
N ALA A 27 -10.20 0.34 7.64
CA ALA A 27 -10.44 -1.09 7.47
C ALA A 27 -9.85 -1.96 8.60
N GLY A 28 -9.28 -1.35 9.65
CA GLY A 28 -8.79 -2.04 10.85
C GLY A 28 -7.32 -2.46 10.81
N PHE A 29 -6.56 -2.09 9.78
CA PHE A 29 -5.12 -2.38 9.73
C PHE A 29 -4.34 -1.43 10.65
N ALA A 30 -3.50 -1.98 11.50
CA ALA A 30 -2.64 -1.17 12.37
C ALA A 30 -1.70 -0.30 11.50
N PRO A 31 -1.63 1.03 11.72
CA PRO A 31 -0.79 1.91 10.90
C PRO A 31 0.68 1.48 10.85
N ALA A 32 1.20 0.94 11.96
CA ALA A 32 2.57 0.45 12.04
C ALA A 32 2.87 -0.79 11.17
N ALA A 33 1.83 -1.54 10.76
CA ALA A 33 1.94 -2.70 9.89
C ALA A 33 1.79 -2.35 8.40
N VAL A 34 1.39 -1.11 8.07
CA VAL A 34 1.15 -0.66 6.69
C VAL A 34 2.38 0.09 6.16
N GLU A 35 2.93 -0.38 5.05
CA GLU A 35 4.00 0.25 4.30
C GLU A 35 3.48 0.66 2.92
N VAL A 36 3.72 1.90 2.49
CA VAL A 36 3.23 2.42 1.20
C VAL A 36 4.37 3.11 0.47
N SER A 37 4.43 2.91 -0.85
CA SER A 37 5.40 3.61 -1.71
C SER A 37 4.99 5.08 -1.89
N ALA A 38 5.91 5.89 -2.43
CA ALA A 38 5.59 7.26 -2.76
C ALA A 38 4.57 7.31 -3.91
N ALA A 39 3.42 7.97 -3.68
CA ALA A 39 2.40 8.17 -4.70
C ALA A 39 2.69 9.36 -5.65
N ARG A 40 3.77 10.10 -5.37
CA ARG A 40 4.24 11.23 -6.17
C ARG A 40 5.72 11.09 -6.45
N THR A 41 6.12 11.41 -7.68
CA THR A 41 7.51 11.47 -8.09
C THR A 41 8.18 12.74 -7.54
N PRO A 42 9.52 12.84 -7.56
CA PRO A 42 10.23 14.06 -7.19
C PRO A 42 9.84 15.30 -8.01
N THR A 43 9.30 15.11 -9.23
CA THR A 43 8.80 16.19 -10.08
C THR A 43 7.36 16.61 -9.76
N GLY A 44 6.72 15.98 -8.76
CA GLY A 44 5.35 16.27 -8.34
C GLY A 44 4.27 15.57 -9.17
N LEU A 45 4.65 14.70 -10.11
CA LEU A 45 3.70 13.94 -10.92
C LEU A 45 3.17 12.73 -10.14
N ALA A 46 1.98 12.26 -10.49
CA ALA A 46 1.47 11.00 -9.98
C ALA A 46 2.40 9.85 -10.37
N ALA A 47 2.66 8.94 -9.44
CA ALA A 47 3.27 7.66 -9.78
C ALA A 47 2.26 6.82 -10.59
N ASP A 48 2.75 6.08 -11.59
CA ASP A 48 1.92 5.19 -12.39
C ASP A 48 1.36 4.01 -11.59
N ALA A 49 2.09 3.62 -10.54
CA ALA A 49 1.67 2.61 -9.59
C ALA A 49 2.07 2.99 -8.17
N VAL A 50 1.19 2.65 -7.22
CA VAL A 50 1.46 2.73 -5.79
C VAL A 50 1.48 1.32 -5.24
N GLU A 51 2.57 0.95 -4.59
CA GLU A 51 2.73 -0.34 -3.93
C GLU A 51 2.35 -0.18 -2.47
N VAL A 52 1.67 -1.19 -1.95
CA VAL A 52 1.24 -1.29 -0.55
C VAL A 52 1.68 -2.64 -0.03
N GLY A 53 2.31 -2.67 1.14
CA GLY A 53 2.62 -3.89 1.87
C GLY A 53 1.99 -3.83 3.25
N VAL A 54 1.30 -4.89 3.65
CA VAL A 54 0.79 -5.04 5.02
C VAL A 54 1.46 -6.26 5.65
N LEU A 55 2.14 -6.03 6.78
CA LEU A 55 2.70 -7.10 7.59
C LEU A 55 1.55 -7.90 8.24
N GLY A 56 1.44 -9.17 7.88
CA GLY A 56 0.46 -10.11 8.43
C GLY A 56 1.03 -10.95 9.58
N ASP A 57 0.13 -11.69 10.25
CA ASP A 57 0.44 -12.42 11.48
C ASP A 57 1.41 -13.60 11.29
N ASN A 58 1.51 -14.14 10.06
CA ASN A 58 2.35 -15.30 9.73
C ASN A 58 3.76 -14.95 9.23
N ASN A 59 4.25 -13.74 9.54
CA ASN A 59 5.51 -13.23 8.97
C ASN A 59 5.49 -13.24 7.42
N GLU A 60 4.34 -12.87 6.88
CA GLU A 60 4.08 -12.69 5.46
C GLU A 60 3.70 -11.24 5.19
N CYS A 61 4.05 -10.77 3.99
CA CYS A 61 3.64 -9.47 3.49
C CYS A 61 2.53 -9.65 2.47
N VAL A 62 1.34 -9.16 2.80
CA VAL A 62 0.26 -9.06 1.82
C VAL A 62 0.49 -7.79 1.03
N MET A 63 0.82 -7.96 -0.24
CA MET A 63 1.18 -6.88 -1.15
C MET A 63 -0.03 -6.50 -2.01
N ALA A 64 -0.16 -5.22 -2.33
CA ALA A 64 -1.08 -4.72 -3.32
C ALA A 64 -0.44 -3.67 -4.21
N GLN A 65 -0.68 -3.78 -5.52
CA GLN A 65 -0.39 -2.74 -6.49
C GLN A 65 -1.68 -2.00 -6.83
N LEU A 66 -1.63 -0.67 -6.75
CA LEU A 66 -2.67 0.25 -7.19
C LEU A 66 -2.23 0.87 -8.50
N ARG A 67 -2.95 0.62 -9.60
CA ARG A 67 -2.62 1.15 -10.92
C ARG A 67 -3.90 1.47 -11.68
N ALA A 68 -4.04 2.71 -12.13
CA ALA A 68 -5.13 3.15 -13.01
C ALA A 68 -6.53 2.67 -12.56
N GLY A 69 -6.86 2.85 -11.28
CA GLY A 69 -8.17 2.43 -10.74
C GLY A 69 -8.30 0.92 -10.45
N THR A 70 -7.23 0.14 -10.60
CA THR A 70 -7.24 -1.31 -10.36
C THR A 70 -6.36 -1.68 -9.18
N VAL A 71 -6.66 -2.84 -8.57
CA VAL A 71 -5.90 -3.43 -7.47
C VAL A 71 -5.48 -4.84 -7.86
N ALA A 72 -4.19 -5.13 -7.76
CA ALA A 72 -3.66 -6.49 -7.89
C ALA A 72 -2.97 -6.88 -6.58
N THR A 73 -3.19 -8.09 -6.09
CA THR A 73 -2.67 -8.55 -4.79
C THR A 73 -1.75 -9.76 -4.95
N SER A 74 -0.79 -9.89 -4.02
CA SER A 74 0.08 -11.07 -3.91
C SER A 74 0.54 -11.23 -2.47
N VAL A 75 1.03 -12.42 -2.11
CA VAL A 75 1.64 -12.68 -0.80
C VAL A 75 3.12 -12.96 -1.02
N LEU A 76 3.98 -12.21 -0.33
CA LEU A 76 5.42 -12.33 -0.39
C LEU A 76 5.99 -12.64 1.00
N PRO A 77 7.15 -13.31 1.10
CA PRO A 77 7.85 -13.45 2.37
C PRO A 77 8.25 -12.08 2.95
N VAL A 78 8.21 -11.94 4.28
CA VAL A 78 8.79 -10.78 4.96
C VAL A 78 10.30 -10.74 4.74
N LEU A 79 10.84 -9.54 4.51
CA LEU A 79 12.27 -9.33 4.33
C LEU A 79 13.02 -9.56 5.66
N PRO A 80 14.33 -9.88 5.64
CA PRO A 80 15.12 -10.11 6.86
C PRO A 80 15.13 -8.93 7.86
N ASN A 81 14.79 -7.71 7.41
CA ASN A 81 14.66 -6.54 8.27
C ASN A 81 13.26 -6.41 8.94
N GLY A 82 12.40 -7.42 8.81
CA GLY A 82 11.05 -7.46 9.38
C GLY A 82 10.03 -6.58 8.65
N ARG A 83 10.30 -6.21 7.39
CA ARG A 83 9.48 -5.26 6.61
C ARG A 83 9.06 -5.86 5.28
N CYS A 84 8.10 -5.21 4.62
CA CYS A 84 7.68 -5.59 3.29
C CYS A 84 8.54 -4.93 2.21
N PHE A 85 9.03 -3.72 2.45
CA PHE A 85 9.78 -2.96 1.45
C PHE A 85 11.26 -2.77 1.84
N ILE A 86 12.09 -2.61 0.80
CA ILE A 86 13.45 -2.10 0.91
C ILE A 86 13.41 -0.57 0.75
N GLY A 87 14.20 0.14 1.55
CA GLY A 87 14.36 1.60 1.47
C GLY A 87 13.37 2.39 2.33
N SER A 88 13.20 3.66 1.98
CA SER A 88 12.34 4.61 2.69
C SER A 88 10.87 4.28 2.43
N VAL A 89 10.16 3.87 3.48
CA VAL A 89 8.70 3.70 3.43
C VAL A 89 8.00 4.87 4.08
N GLN A 90 6.84 5.23 3.55
CA GLN A 90 5.98 6.24 4.12
C GLN A 90 5.05 5.56 5.15
N ARG A 91 5.48 5.51 6.42
CA ARG A 91 4.84 4.80 7.53
C ARG A 91 4.24 5.70 8.59
#